data_AF-A0A550GPF6-F1
#
_entry.id   AF-A0A550GPF6-F1
#
_cell.length_a   1.000
_cell.length_b   1.000
_cell.length_c   1.000
_cell.angle_alpha   90.00
_cell.angle_beta   90.00
_cell.angle_gamma   90.00
#
_symmetry.space_group_name_H-M   'P 1'
#
loop_
_entity.id
_entity.type
_entity.pdbx_description
1 polymer ?
#
loop_
_entity_poly.entity_id
_entity_poly.type
_entity_poly.pdbx_seq_one_letter_code
_entity_poly.pdbx_strand_id
1 'polypeptide(L)'
;AYEELKEKFGPKISEIPLGASGIYTYCQKFKVGLQQLMAGSRNFKLSEISRKDVMALTEEAAKISGIPYVMDAYSQEAQKVLDE
;
A
#
# COMPACT_ATOMS: atom_id res chain seq x y z
N ALA A 1 -14.91 -3.01 -10.69
CA ALA A 1 -14.18 -4.27 -10.43
C ALA A 1 -14.98 -5.50 -10.87
N TYR A 2 -16.15 -5.82 -10.29
CA TYR A 2 -16.99 -6.91 -10.83
C TYR A 2 -17.62 -6.53 -12.20
N GLU A 3 -18.15 -5.31 -12.32
CA GLU A 3 -18.69 -4.83 -13.60
C GLU A 3 -17.65 -4.82 -14.72
N GLU A 4 -16.40 -4.51 -14.41
CA GLU A 4 -15.27 -4.59 -15.35
C GLU A 4 -15.02 -6.03 -15.82
N LEU A 5 -15.10 -7.02 -14.92
CA LEU A 5 -15.04 -8.43 -15.30
C LEU A 5 -16.24 -8.80 -16.17
N LYS A 6 -17.44 -8.31 -15.86
CA LYS A 6 -18.67 -8.58 -16.62
C LYS A 6 -18.60 -7.98 -18.02
N GLU A 7 -18.04 -6.79 -18.17
CA GLU A 7 -17.77 -6.16 -19.45
C GLU A 7 -16.74 -6.96 -20.25
N LYS A 8 -15.66 -7.43 -19.59
CA LYS A 8 -14.57 -8.17 -20.24
C LYS A 8 -14.95 -9.59 -20.68
N PHE A 9 -15.74 -10.30 -19.86
CA PHE A 9 -16.07 -11.71 -20.08
C PHE A 9 -17.51 -11.96 -20.52
N GLY A 10 -18.37 -10.94 -20.47
CA GLY A 10 -19.76 -11.01 -20.91
C GLY A 10 -20.51 -12.17 -20.23
N PRO A 11 -21.24 -13.01 -20.99
CA PRO A 11 -21.96 -14.15 -20.44
C PRO A 11 -21.07 -15.19 -19.73
N LYS A 12 -19.80 -15.31 -20.11
CA LYS A 12 -18.86 -16.30 -19.53
C LYS A 12 -18.46 -15.98 -18.09
N ILE A 13 -18.85 -14.82 -17.56
CA ILE A 13 -18.58 -14.51 -16.15
C ILE A 13 -19.23 -15.50 -15.19
N SER A 14 -20.32 -16.16 -15.60
CA SER A 14 -20.97 -17.23 -14.82
C SER A 14 -20.11 -18.49 -14.70
N GLU A 15 -19.14 -18.68 -15.60
CA GLU A 15 -18.18 -19.79 -15.56
C GLU A 15 -16.99 -19.48 -14.62
N ILE A 16 -16.78 -18.21 -14.25
CA ILE A 16 -15.70 -17.81 -13.36
C ILE A 16 -16.09 -18.09 -11.90
N PRO A 17 -15.29 -18.86 -11.14
CA PRO A 17 -15.55 -19.09 -9.73
C PRO A 17 -15.62 -17.77 -8.95
N LEU A 18 -16.63 -17.64 -8.08
CA LEU A 18 -16.82 -16.44 -7.25
C LEU A 18 -15.59 -16.12 -6.39
N GLY A 19 -14.86 -17.14 -5.94
CA GLY A 19 -13.61 -16.97 -5.20
C GLY A 19 -12.53 -16.26 -6.03
N ALA A 20 -12.39 -16.60 -7.32
CA ALA A 20 -11.44 -15.96 -8.22
C ALA A 20 -11.81 -14.49 -8.47
N SER A 21 -13.10 -14.22 -8.71
CA SER A 21 -13.64 -12.85 -8.79
C SER A 21 -13.40 -12.07 -7.50
N GLY A 22 -13.57 -12.71 -6.34
CA GLY A 22 -13.26 -12.14 -5.03
C GLY A 22 -11.80 -11.71 -4.91
N ILE A 23 -10.86 -12.59 -5.23
CA ILE A 23 -9.43 -12.28 -5.20
C ILE A 23 -9.10 -11.16 -6.18
N TYR A 24 -9.60 -11.20 -7.42
CA TYR A 24 -9.36 -10.15 -8.40
C TYR A 24 -9.82 -8.77 -7.90
N THR A 25 -11.04 -8.69 -7.39
CA THR A 25 -11.60 -7.43 -6.88
C THR A 25 -10.84 -6.93 -5.65
N TYR A 26 -10.34 -7.83 -4.80
CA TYR A 26 -9.46 -7.48 -3.68
C TYR A 26 -8.11 -6.93 -4.17
N CYS A 27 -7.48 -7.56 -5.16
CA CYS A 27 -6.26 -7.06 -5.78
C CYS A 27 -6.44 -5.67 -6.41
N GLN A 28 -7.61 -5.39 -7.01
CA GLN A 28 -7.91 -4.05 -7.52
C GLN A 28 -7.97 -2.99 -6.41
N LYS A 29 -8.59 -3.31 -5.26
CA LYS A 29 -8.57 -2.41 -4.09
C LYS A 29 -7.14 -2.19 -3.57
N PHE A 30 -6.37 -3.27 -3.46
CA PHE A 30 -4.97 -3.21 -3.04
C PHE A 30 -4.13 -2.33 -3.97
N LYS A 31 -4.29 -2.48 -5.29
CA LYS A 31 -3.63 -1.65 -6.30
C LYS A 31 -3.90 -0.17 -6.07
N VAL A 32 -5.17 0.21 -5.86
CA VAL A 32 -5.54 1.62 -5.62
C VAL A 32 -4.90 2.16 -4.34
N GLY A 33 -4.96 1.41 -3.24
CA GLY A 33 -4.32 1.80 -1.98
C GLY A 33 -2.80 1.95 -2.11
N LEU A 34 -2.16 1.04 -2.83
CA LEU A 34 -0.73 1.11 -3.11
C LEU A 34 -0.38 2.34 -3.95
N GLN A 35 -1.19 2.67 -4.96
CA GLN A 35 -1.01 3.88 -5.77
C GLN A 35 -1.16 5.16 -4.93
N GLN A 36 -2.08 5.18 -3.97
CA GLN A 36 -2.22 6.30 -3.04
C GLN A 36 -0.98 6.45 -2.14
N LEU A 37 -0.46 5.33 -1.61
CA LEU A 37 0.78 5.32 -0.83
C LEU A 37 1.98 5.78 -1.66
N MET A 38 2.10 5.30 -2.90
CA MET A 38 3.12 5.71 -3.87
C MET A 38 3.07 7.21 -4.13
N ALA A 39 1.88 7.76 -4.37
CA ALA A 39 1.71 9.19 -4.59
C ALA A 39 2.07 10.01 -3.34
N GLY A 40 1.66 9.55 -2.15
CA GLY A 40 1.97 10.23 -0.88
C GLY A 40 3.46 10.22 -0.53
N SER A 41 4.15 9.12 -0.81
CA SER A 41 5.60 8.96 -0.61
C SER A 41 6.45 9.48 -1.79
N ARG A 42 5.81 9.93 -2.87
CA ARG A 42 6.48 10.37 -4.13
C ARG A 42 7.33 9.28 -4.80
N ASN A 43 6.99 8.01 -4.57
CA ASN A 43 7.64 6.86 -5.18
C ASN A 43 6.81 6.32 -6.36
N PHE A 44 7.26 6.54 -7.59
CA PHE A 44 6.51 6.16 -8.81
C PHE A 44 6.86 4.78 -9.37
N LYS A 45 7.76 4.06 -8.71
CA LYS A 45 8.20 2.72 -9.12
C LYS A 45 8.14 1.79 -7.91
N LEU A 46 7.57 0.60 -8.11
CA LEU A 46 7.34 -0.37 -7.03
C LEU A 46 8.63 -0.77 -6.28
N SER A 47 9.77 -0.78 -6.98
CA SER A 47 11.07 -1.11 -6.36
C SER A 47 11.60 -0.03 -5.41
N GLU A 48 11.05 1.19 -5.48
CA GLU A 48 11.52 2.32 -4.67
C GLU A 48 10.68 2.49 -3.39
N ILE A 49 9.54 1.80 -3.29
CA ILE A 49 8.74 1.79 -2.07
C ILE A 49 9.40 0.87 -1.05
N SER A 50 9.46 1.30 0.20
CA SER A 50 10.04 0.57 1.31
C SER A 50 9.24 0.81 2.60
N ARG A 51 9.59 0.07 3.67
CA ARG A 51 8.99 0.31 4.99
C ARG A 51 9.38 1.66 5.61
N LYS A 52 10.34 2.38 5.02
CA LYS A 52 10.68 3.76 5.45
C LYS A 52 9.62 4.78 4.98
N ASP A 53 8.78 4.44 4.00
CA ASP A 53 7.74 5.33 3.49
C ASP A 53 6.48 5.38 4.38
N VAL A 54 6.49 4.62 5.48
CA VAL A 54 5.41 4.56 6.46
C VAL A 54 5.96 4.74 7.87
N MET A 55 5.12 5.26 8.77
CA MET A 55 5.41 5.40 10.19
C MET A 55 4.21 4.95 11.01
N ALA A 56 4.46 4.45 12.21
CA ALA A 56 3.41 4.07 13.16
C ALA A 56 2.91 5.31 13.90
N LEU A 57 1.59 5.46 14.01
CA LEU A 57 0.97 6.58 14.73
C LEU A 57 0.89 6.36 16.26
N THR A 58 1.13 5.14 16.73
CA THR A 58 1.16 4.81 18.16
C THR A 58 2.38 3.97 18.49
N GLU A 59 2.82 4.05 19.75
CA GLU A 59 3.96 3.27 20.25
C GLU A 59 3.67 1.75 20.25
N GLU A 60 2.43 1.34 20.52
CA GLU A 60 2.05 -0.08 20.47
C GLU A 60 2.15 -0.63 19.04
N ALA A 61 1.68 0.15 18.05
CA ALA A 61 1.80 -0.22 16.66
C ALA A 61 3.27 -0.29 16.25
N ALA A 62 4.11 0.65 16.71
CA ALA A 62 5.54 0.63 16.47
C ALA A 62 6.20 -0.63 17.07
N LYS A 63 5.89 -0.93 18.33
CA LYS A 63 6.39 -2.09 19.07
C LYS A 63 6.05 -3.42 18.40
N ILE A 64 4.82 -3.57 17.89
CA ILE A 64 4.35 -4.82 17.27
C ILE A 64 4.86 -4.95 15.83
N SER A 65 4.80 -3.87 15.05
CA SER A 65 5.08 -3.92 13.60
C SER A 65 6.56 -3.77 13.25
N GLY A 66 7.36 -3.21 14.15
CA GLY A 66 8.74 -2.79 13.92
C GLY A 66 8.86 -1.55 13.02
N ILE A 67 7.75 -0.87 12.69
CA ILE A 67 7.75 0.40 11.95
C ILE A 67 8.05 1.53 12.95
N PRO A 68 8.93 2.49 12.64
CA PRO A 68 9.24 3.59 13.54
C PRO A 68 8.00 4.38 13.96
N TYR A 69 7.95 4.80 15.22
CA TYR A 69 6.94 5.72 15.71
C TYR A 69 7.09 7.08 15.03
N VAL A 70 5.99 7.80 14.82
CA VAL A 70 5.96 9.09 14.10
C VAL A 70 6.97 10.11 14.63
N MET A 71 7.26 10.10 15.94
CA MET A 71 8.24 11.02 16.53
C MET A 71 9.70 10.62 16.27
N ASP A 72 9.96 9.35 15.97
CA ASP A 72 11.28 8.81 15.70
C ASP A 72 11.60 8.72 14.20
N ALA A 73 10.56 8.69 13.36
CA ALA A 73 10.69 8.56 11.92
C ALA A 73 11.55 9.72 11.36
N TYR A 74 12.62 9.36 10.64
CA TYR A 74 13.60 10.30 10.05
C TYR A 74 14.35 11.21 11.04
N SER A 75 14.29 10.93 12.35
CA SER A 75 14.97 11.74 13.36
C SER A 75 16.50 11.79 13.15
N GLN A 76 17.12 10.66 12.80
CA GLN A 76 18.56 10.58 12.57
C GLN A 76 18.99 11.36 11.33
N GLU A 77 18.23 11.25 10.25
CA GLU A 77 18.46 11.99 9.02
C GLU A 77 18.28 13.50 9.24
N ALA A 78 17.25 13.91 10.00
CA ALA A 78 17.03 15.31 10.35
C ALA A 78 18.17 15.87 11.20
N GLN A 79 18.66 15.12 12.20
CA GLN A 79 19.77 15.54 13.05
C GLN A 79 21.06 15.77 12.24
N LYS A 80 21.37 14.86 11.30
CA LYS A 80 22.54 15.02 10.42
C LYS A 80 22.51 16.31 9.61
N VAL A 81 21.33 16.74 9.16
CA VAL A 81 21.14 17.99 8.41
C VAL A 81 21.32 19.23 9.31
N LEU A 82 21.02 19.12 10.60
CA LEU A 82 21.20 20.22 11.57
C LEU A 82 22.65 20.36 12.06
N ASP A 83 23.39 19.25 12.09
CA ASP A 83 24.79 19.21 12.54
C ASP A 83 25.80 19.55 11.41
N GLU A 84 25.32 19.67 10.16
CA GLU A 84 26.06 20.23 9.01
C GLU A 84 26.00 21.77 8.97
#